data_AF-A0A6P9BTU3-F1
#
_entry.id   AF-A0A6P9BTU3-F1
#
_cell.length_a   1.000
_cell.length_b   1.000
_cell.length_c   1.000
_cell.angle_alpha   90.00
_cell.angle_beta   90.00
_cell.angle_gamma   90.00
#
_symmetry.space_group_name_H-M   'P 1'
#
loop_
_entity.id
_entity.type
_entity.pdbx_description
1 polymer ?
#
loop_
_entity_poly.entity_id
_entity_poly.type
_entity_poly.pdbx_seq_one_letter_code
_entity_poly.pdbx_strand_id
1 'polypeptide(L)'
;MSSLEVITFPVVVASSRQRFNLGRNKSHTGEFTFRGKIVLARSKVDNSCPDAQTHHYFKVSKIQDAQRRIGQLEQENKSLCVRLANIYHGSGMVDCWNEYQQKSVFRQKQNIELVRLTLENQAILKRLRDRKPTYDRKQYEKDWQISRNYMRNTSRFPVPKQEKLGNVKNSKPLRTTRNTQSS
;
A
#
# COMPACT_ATOMS: atom_id res chain seq x y z
N MET A 1 -28.92 15.82 25.88
CA MET A 1 -27.47 15.96 25.68
C MET A 1 -26.83 15.77 27.05
N SER A 2 -26.41 14.54 27.35
CA SER A 2 -25.95 14.10 28.68
C SER A 2 -24.65 14.81 29.07
N SER A 3 -24.66 15.50 30.21
CA SER A 3 -23.49 16.09 30.83
C SER A 3 -22.51 14.99 31.22
N LEU A 4 -21.40 14.88 30.49
CA LEU A 4 -20.26 14.05 30.87
C LEU A 4 -19.62 14.70 32.10
N GLU A 5 -19.96 14.21 33.29
CA GLU A 5 -19.18 14.48 34.50
C GLU A 5 -17.81 13.81 34.35
N VAL A 6 -16.82 14.59 33.94
CA VAL A 6 -15.43 14.13 33.87
C VAL A 6 -14.90 14.05 35.30
N ILE A 7 -15.00 12.87 35.91
CA ILE A 7 -14.36 12.55 37.18
C ILE A 7 -12.84 12.46 36.90
N THR A 8 -12.17 13.61 36.98
CA THR A 8 -10.72 13.68 36.84
C THR A 8 -10.09 13.31 38.19
N PHE A 9 -9.52 12.11 38.28
CA PHE A 9 -8.69 11.74 39.42
C PHE A 9 -7.34 12.47 39.33
N PRO A 10 -6.79 12.99 40.43
CA PRO A 10 -5.49 13.66 40.40
C PRO A 10 -4.41 12.65 39.98
N VAL A 11 -3.84 12.85 38.79
CA VAL A 11 -2.70 12.09 38.31
C VAL A 11 -1.50 12.45 39.18
N VAL A 12 -1.17 11.58 40.13
CA VAL A 12 0.07 11.72 40.91
C VAL A 12 1.23 11.32 40.01
N VAL A 13 1.74 12.28 39.24
CA VAL A 13 3.07 12.15 38.64
C VAL A 13 4.04 12.18 39.79
N ALA A 14 4.61 11.03 40.13
CA ALA A 14 5.75 10.96 41.04
C ALA A 14 6.92 11.70 40.36
N SER A 15 6.98 13.02 40.51
CA SER A 15 8.22 13.73 40.27
C SER A 15 9.18 13.20 41.33
N SER A 16 10.18 12.45 40.91
CA SER A 16 11.10 11.74 41.80
C SER A 16 11.95 12.68 42.67
N ARG A 17 11.69 14.01 42.70
CA ARG A 17 12.60 15.01 43.28
C ARG A 17 11.94 16.26 43.88
N GLN A 18 10.71 16.20 44.39
CA GLN A 18 10.21 17.30 45.24
C GLN A 18 10.34 16.94 46.71
N ARG A 19 11.55 17.14 47.25
CA ARG A 19 11.73 17.29 48.70
C ARG A 19 11.13 18.64 49.09
N PHE A 20 9.96 18.65 49.72
CA PHE A 20 9.48 19.82 50.44
C PHE A 20 10.40 20.03 51.65
N ASN A 21 11.42 20.87 51.51
CA ASN A 21 12.16 21.36 52.66
C ASN A 21 11.24 22.32 53.40
N LEU A 22 10.61 21.86 54.49
CA LEU A 22 9.95 22.74 55.43
C LEU A 22 11.04 23.59 56.10
N GLY A 23 11.17 24.83 55.65
CA GLY A 23 12.13 25.78 56.20
C GLY A 23 11.93 25.94 57.71
N ARG A 24 12.94 25.56 58.50
CA ARG A 24 12.99 25.90 59.92
C ARG A 24 13.20 27.40 60.02
N ASN A 25 12.13 28.14 60.32
CA ASN A 25 12.23 29.55 60.65
C ASN A 25 13.08 29.71 61.92
N LYS A 26 14.21 30.41 61.82
CA LYS A 26 15.05 30.75 62.97
C LYS A 26 14.27 31.76 63.83
N SER A 27 14.07 31.42 65.10
CA SER A 27 13.46 32.31 66.09
C SER A 27 14.34 33.54 66.31
N HIS A 28 13.79 34.72 66.06
CA HIS A 28 14.39 36.01 66.37
C HIS A 28 14.49 36.17 67.90
N THR A 29 15.70 36.16 68.44
CA THR A 29 16.00 36.52 69.84
C THR A 29 16.02 38.04 69.97
N GLY A 30 15.01 38.59 70.64
CA GLY A 30 14.91 39.99 71.08
C GLY A 30 14.56 40.06 72.56
N GLU A 31 15.10 41.07 73.24
CA GLU A 31 15.25 41.24 74.70
C GLU A 31 13.98 41.15 75.56
N PHE A 32 14.20 40.70 76.81
CA PHE A 32 13.21 40.35 77.82
C PHE A 32 12.81 41.54 78.70
N THR A 33 11.51 41.83 78.82
CA THR A 33 10.94 42.61 79.94
C THR A 33 10.08 41.72 80.85
N PHE A 34 10.21 41.92 82.17
CA PHE A 34 9.88 40.95 83.23
C PHE A 34 8.37 40.67 83.45
N ARG A 35 7.44 41.43 82.85
CA ARG A 35 5.99 41.34 83.12
C ARG A 35 5.21 40.38 82.20
N GLY A 36 5.80 39.92 81.09
CA GLY A 36 5.11 39.08 80.07
C GLY A 36 5.28 37.56 80.20
N LYS A 37 5.79 37.06 81.33
CA LYS A 37 6.29 35.68 81.45
C LYS A 37 5.23 34.58 81.33
N ILE A 38 3.96 34.89 81.62
CA ILE A 38 2.86 33.90 81.53
C ILE A 38 2.37 33.78 80.09
N VAL A 39 2.35 34.88 79.32
CA VAL A 39 1.88 34.91 77.92
C VAL A 39 2.91 34.30 76.97
N LEU A 40 4.20 34.37 77.30
CA LEU A 40 5.29 33.77 76.52
C LEU A 40 5.66 32.35 76.98
N ALA A 41 5.00 31.82 78.01
CA ALA A 41 5.22 30.46 78.47
C ALA A 41 4.72 29.46 77.41
N ARG A 42 5.64 28.90 76.63
CA ARG A 42 5.33 27.84 75.66
C ARG A 42 4.95 26.58 76.42
N SER A 43 3.84 25.95 76.04
CA SER A 43 3.49 24.62 76.52
C SER A 43 4.63 23.66 76.19
N LYS A 44 5.22 23.02 77.21
CA LYS A 44 6.25 21.98 77.04
C LYS A 44 5.67 20.64 76.57
N VAL A 45 4.35 20.51 76.59
CA VAL A 45 3.63 19.34 76.10
C VAL A 45 3.35 19.56 74.62
N ASP A 46 3.90 18.69 73.79
CA ASP A 46 3.57 18.65 72.38
C ASP A 46 2.13 18.14 72.22
N ASN A 47 1.26 19.04 71.75
CA ASN A 47 -0.14 18.78 71.45
C ASN A 47 -0.41 18.69 69.94
N SER A 48 0.65 18.60 69.12
CA SER A 48 0.52 18.37 67.69
C SER A 48 -0.14 17.02 67.43
N CYS A 49 -1.05 16.98 66.45
CA CYS A 49 -1.53 15.70 65.96
C CYS A 49 -0.35 14.90 65.38
N PRO A 50 -0.26 13.58 65.66
CA PRO A 50 0.76 12.74 65.04
C PRO A 50 0.63 12.76 63.52
N ASP A 51 1.76 12.70 62.82
CA ASP A 51 1.79 12.73 61.36
C ASP A 51 1.00 11.57 60.77
N ALA A 52 0.02 11.90 59.94
CA ALA A 52 -0.86 10.92 59.32
C ALA A 52 -0.10 10.19 58.21
N GLN A 53 0.36 8.98 58.49
CA GLN A 53 1.09 8.19 57.50
C GLN A 53 0.16 7.75 56.36
N THR A 54 0.31 8.36 55.19
CA THR A 54 -0.53 8.16 54.00
C THR A 54 -0.66 6.70 53.58
N HIS A 55 0.37 5.87 53.81
CA HIS A 55 0.39 4.46 53.43
C HIS A 55 -0.50 3.55 54.31
N HIS A 56 -0.97 4.02 55.46
CA HIS A 56 -2.00 3.32 56.26
C HIS A 56 -3.39 3.42 55.63
N TYR A 57 -3.69 4.55 55.00
CA TYR A 57 -4.99 4.82 54.38
C TYR A 57 -5.03 4.39 52.91
N PHE A 58 -3.90 4.49 52.21
CA PHE A 58 -3.82 4.19 50.78
C PHE A 58 -2.82 3.08 50.48
N LYS A 59 -3.30 2.04 49.79
CA LYS A 59 -2.44 0.98 49.23
C LYS A 59 -1.82 1.46 47.91
N VAL A 60 -0.75 2.24 48.01
CA VAL A 60 -0.08 2.89 46.87
C VAL A 60 0.26 1.91 45.73
N SER A 61 0.74 0.70 46.05
CA SER A 61 1.05 -0.33 45.04
C SER A 61 -0.19 -0.74 44.23
N LYS A 62 -1.36 -0.86 44.84
CA LYS A 62 -2.59 -1.21 44.11
C LYS A 62 -3.02 -0.11 43.16
N ILE A 63 -2.86 1.15 43.58
CA ILE A 63 -3.17 2.33 42.74
C ILE A 63 -2.22 2.38 41.54
N GLN A 64 -0.92 2.16 41.78
CA GLN A 64 0.08 2.10 40.71
C GLN A 64 -0.17 0.95 39.73
N ASP A 65 -0.60 -0.22 40.21
CA ASP A 65 -0.94 -1.36 39.36
C ASP A 65 -2.18 -1.07 38.50
N ALA A 66 -3.20 -0.44 39.08
CA ALA A 66 -4.38 -0.01 38.34
C ALA A 66 -4.02 1.01 37.25
N GLN A 67 -3.17 1.99 37.58
CA GLN A 67 -2.72 3.01 36.63
C GLN A 67 -1.88 2.41 35.49
N ARG A 68 -1.03 1.42 35.78
CA ARG A 68 -0.29 0.67 34.75
C ARG A 68 -1.22 -0.11 33.81
N ARG A 69 -2.23 -0.80 34.35
CA ARG A 69 -3.22 -1.51 33.52
C ARG A 69 -3.99 -0.56 32.62
N ILE A 70 -4.43 0.59 33.15
CA ILE A 70 -5.14 1.61 32.36
C ILE A 70 -4.22 2.13 31.24
N GLY A 71 -2.96 2.44 31.54
CA GLY A 71 -2.00 2.89 30.53
C GLY A 71 -1.77 1.85 29.42
N GLN A 72 -1.71 0.57 29.75
CA GLN A 72 -1.61 -0.52 28.77
C GLN A 72 -2.86 -0.59 27.88
N LEU A 73 -4.06 -0.56 28.48
CA LEU A 73 -5.32 -0.57 27.74
C LEU A 73 -5.45 0.64 26.81
N GLU A 74 -5.05 1.83 27.26
CA GLU A 74 -5.06 3.03 26.41
C GLU A 74 -4.11 2.92 25.23
N GLN A 75 -2.92 2.35 25.43
CA GLN A 75 -1.95 2.14 24.36
C GLN A 75 -2.47 1.11 23.34
N GLU A 76 -3.05 0.01 23.81
CA GLU A 76 -3.67 -1.02 22.97
C GLU A 76 -4.85 -0.46 22.18
N ASN A 77 -5.73 0.31 22.82
CA ASN A 77 -6.85 0.98 22.16
C ASN A 77 -6.39 1.97 21.08
N LYS A 78 -5.36 2.78 21.36
CA LYS A 78 -4.76 3.67 20.35
C LYS A 78 -4.21 2.89 19.16
N SER A 79 -3.48 1.80 19.42
CA SER A 79 -2.94 0.92 18.37
C SER A 79 -4.07 0.31 17.53
N LEU A 80 -5.14 -0.15 18.17
CA LEU A 80 -6.31 -0.71 17.50
C LEU A 80 -7.01 0.32 16.62
N CYS A 81 -7.26 1.53 17.14
CA CYS A 81 -7.87 2.62 16.38
C CYS A 81 -7.05 2.98 15.14
N VAL A 82 -5.71 3.03 15.23
CA VAL A 82 -4.84 3.27 14.07
C VAL A 82 -4.98 2.15 13.04
N ARG A 83 -4.97 0.88 13.46
CA ARG A 83 -5.18 -0.25 12.54
C ARG A 83 -6.55 -0.20 11.87
N LEU A 84 -7.60 0.11 12.62
CA LEU A 84 -8.97 0.23 12.08
C LEU A 84 -9.09 1.41 11.11
N ALA A 85 -8.48 2.56 11.42
CA ALA A 85 -8.43 3.70 10.51
C ALA A 85 -7.71 3.35 9.21
N ASN A 86 -6.58 2.64 9.29
CA ASN A 86 -5.86 2.17 8.10
C ASN A 86 -6.70 1.20 7.25
N ILE A 87 -7.46 0.30 7.88
CA ILE A 87 -8.39 -0.60 7.18
C ILE A 87 -9.54 0.19 6.54
N TYR A 88 -10.10 1.16 7.26
CA TYR A 88 -11.24 1.95 6.81
C TYR A 88 -10.88 2.89 5.65
N HIS A 89 -9.70 3.52 5.71
CA HIS A 89 -9.19 4.39 4.65
C HIS A 89 -8.52 3.61 3.51
N GLY A 90 -8.06 2.38 3.77
CA GLY A 90 -7.47 1.53 2.76
C GLY A 90 -8.52 1.00 1.79
N SER A 91 -8.23 1.08 0.49
CA SER A 91 -8.90 0.23 -0.50
C SER A 91 -8.51 -1.21 -0.16
N GLY A 92 -9.41 -1.98 0.45
CA GLY A 92 -9.17 -3.35 0.91
C GLY A 92 -8.46 -4.19 -0.16
N MET A 93 -7.13 -4.27 -0.08
CA MET A 93 -6.34 -5.11 -0.96
C MET A 93 -6.46 -6.52 -0.41
N VAL A 94 -7.14 -7.37 -1.16
CA VAL A 94 -7.16 -8.80 -0.87
C VAL A 94 -5.84 -9.37 -1.40
N ASP A 95 -4.98 -9.86 -0.51
CA ASP A 95 -3.71 -10.52 -0.84
C ASP A 95 -3.90 -11.90 -1.52
N CYS A 96 -5.16 -12.29 -1.78
CA CYS A 96 -5.53 -13.57 -2.36
C CYS A 96 -5.16 -13.74 -3.84
N TRP A 97 -4.43 -12.79 -4.44
CA TRP A 97 -3.81 -13.01 -5.74
C TRP A 97 -2.63 -13.96 -5.56
N ASN A 98 -2.95 -15.24 -5.38
CA ASN A 98 -1.99 -16.30 -5.55
C ASN A 98 -1.63 -16.32 -7.04
N GLU A 99 -0.47 -15.79 -7.40
CA GLU A 99 0.17 -16.00 -8.71
C GLU A 99 0.61 -17.46 -8.85
N TYR A 100 -0.34 -18.38 -8.70
CA TYR A 100 -0.09 -19.80 -8.86
C TYR A 100 0.16 -20.07 -10.33
N GLN A 101 1.43 -20.07 -10.72
CA GLN A 101 1.83 -20.59 -12.00
C GLN A 101 1.67 -22.11 -11.95
N GLN A 102 0.72 -22.64 -12.74
CA GLN A 102 0.57 -24.08 -12.90
C GLN A 102 1.92 -24.70 -13.32
N LYS A 103 2.50 -25.48 -12.40
CA LYS A 103 3.73 -26.23 -12.64
C LYS A 103 3.34 -27.53 -13.34
N SER A 104 3.36 -27.53 -14.67
CA SER A 104 3.24 -28.76 -15.45
C SER A 104 4.64 -29.28 -15.79
N VAL A 105 4.86 -30.58 -15.59
CA VAL A 105 6.11 -31.28 -15.97
C VAL A 105 6.39 -31.12 -17.48
N PHE A 106 5.35 -30.91 -18.28
CA PHE A 106 5.45 -30.75 -19.72
C PHE A 106 5.71 -29.30 -20.18
N ARG A 107 5.60 -28.29 -19.30
CA ARG A 107 5.73 -26.88 -19.68
C ARG A 107 7.11 -26.55 -20.23
N GLN A 108 8.16 -27.13 -19.65
CA GLN A 108 9.53 -26.93 -20.13
C GLN A 108 9.72 -27.54 -21.52
N LYS A 109 9.22 -28.77 -21.75
CA LYS A 109 9.24 -29.43 -23.05
C LYS A 109 8.44 -28.64 -24.10
N GLN A 110 7.26 -28.16 -23.74
CA GLN A 110 6.43 -27.32 -24.60
C GLN A 110 7.13 -26.02 -24.96
N ASN A 111 7.79 -25.36 -24.01
CA ASN A 111 8.54 -24.13 -24.28
C ASN A 111 9.72 -24.37 -25.22
N ILE A 112 10.45 -25.46 -25.05
CA ILE A 112 11.56 -25.84 -25.95
C ILE A 112 11.05 -26.07 -27.37
N GLU A 113 9.94 -26.80 -27.53
CA GLU A 113 9.33 -27.04 -28.85
C GLU A 113 8.77 -25.74 -29.46
N LEU A 114 8.16 -24.87 -28.66
CA LEU A 114 7.70 -23.56 -29.12
C LEU A 114 8.86 -22.73 -29.66
N VAL A 115 9.99 -22.67 -28.95
CA VAL A 115 11.19 -21.97 -29.41
C VAL A 115 11.70 -22.58 -30.72
N ARG A 116 11.81 -23.91 -30.79
CA ARG A 116 12.22 -24.61 -32.02
C ARG A 116 11.33 -24.26 -33.21
N LEU A 117 10.01 -24.37 -33.06
CA LEU A 117 9.04 -24.04 -34.11
C LEU A 117 9.13 -22.57 -34.52
N THR A 118 9.34 -21.65 -33.58
CA THR A 118 9.48 -20.22 -33.92
C THR A 118 10.74 -19.94 -34.74
N LEU A 119 11.87 -20.57 -34.42
CA LEU A 119 13.10 -20.42 -35.17
C LEU A 119 12.97 -21.03 -36.58
N GLU A 120 12.35 -22.19 -36.68
CA GLU A 120 12.08 -22.84 -37.97
C GLU A 120 11.17 -21.97 -38.86
N ASN A 121 10.09 -21.43 -38.28
CA ASN A 121 9.18 -20.51 -38.97
C ASN A 121 9.90 -19.24 -39.42
N GLN A 122 10.79 -18.67 -38.60
CA GLN A 122 11.60 -17.52 -39.00
C GLN A 122 12.54 -17.86 -40.18
N ALA A 123 13.16 -19.04 -40.18
CA ALA A 123 14.00 -19.50 -41.28
C ALA A 123 13.20 -19.73 -42.57
N ILE A 124 11.98 -20.30 -42.47
CA ILE A 124 11.05 -20.43 -43.61
C ILE A 124 10.68 -19.05 -44.16
N LEU A 125 10.27 -18.11 -43.29
CA LEU A 125 9.91 -16.76 -43.71
C LEU A 125 11.07 -16.04 -44.39
N LYS A 126 12.29 -16.19 -43.88
CA LYS A 126 13.49 -15.64 -44.52
C LYS A 126 13.67 -16.22 -45.92
N ARG A 127 13.59 -17.55 -46.08
CA ARG A 127 13.68 -18.20 -47.40
C ARG A 127 12.59 -17.73 -48.37
N LEU A 128 11.35 -17.58 -47.91
CA LEU A 128 10.26 -17.07 -48.73
C LEU A 128 10.48 -15.63 -49.16
N ARG A 129 11.01 -14.79 -48.26
CA ARG A 129 11.30 -13.38 -48.54
C ARG A 129 12.47 -13.20 -49.50
N ASP A 130 13.53 -13.99 -49.32
CA ASP A 130 14.75 -13.90 -50.12
C ASP A 130 14.55 -14.49 -51.53
N ARG A 131 13.57 -15.38 -51.71
CA ARG A 131 13.24 -15.98 -53.00
C ARG A 131 12.68 -14.92 -53.95
N LYS A 132 13.49 -14.54 -54.95
CA LYS A 132 13.04 -13.68 -56.05
C LYS A 132 12.02 -14.42 -56.92
N PRO A 133 11.01 -13.72 -57.46
CA PRO A 133 10.08 -14.31 -58.42
C PRO A 133 10.84 -14.72 -59.69
N THR A 134 10.52 -15.91 -60.22
CA THR A 134 11.15 -16.44 -61.43
C THR A 134 10.80 -15.63 -62.69
N TYR A 135 9.69 -14.88 -62.65
CA TYR A 135 9.23 -14.04 -63.74
C TYR A 135 8.99 -12.61 -63.27
N ASP A 136 9.27 -11.63 -64.14
CA ASP A 136 8.90 -10.25 -63.88
C ASP A 136 7.42 -10.02 -64.19
N ARG A 137 6.61 -9.95 -63.13
CA ARG A 137 5.17 -9.68 -63.24
C ARG A 137 4.87 -8.42 -64.05
N LYS A 138 5.70 -7.37 -63.97
CA LYS A 138 5.45 -6.12 -64.72
C LYS A 138 5.70 -6.31 -66.21
N GLN A 139 6.72 -7.08 -66.57
CA GLN A 139 7.01 -7.41 -67.96
C GLN A 139 5.89 -8.27 -68.55
N TYR A 140 5.50 -9.34 -67.86
CA TYR A 140 4.41 -10.22 -68.31
C TYR A 140 3.08 -9.48 -68.46
N GLU A 141 2.77 -8.53 -67.58
CA GLU A 141 1.60 -7.68 -67.72
C GLU A 141 1.65 -6.83 -68.99
N LYS A 142 2.81 -6.25 -69.32
CA LYS A 142 2.99 -5.49 -70.56
C LYS A 142 2.87 -6.39 -71.78
N ASP A 143 3.52 -7.55 -71.77
CA ASP A 143 3.49 -8.50 -72.87
C ASP A 143 2.06 -9.03 -73.11
N TRP A 144 1.30 -9.23 -72.03
CA TRP A 144 -0.12 -9.58 -72.08
C TRP A 144 -0.98 -8.47 -72.70
N GLN A 145 -0.76 -7.21 -72.31
CA GLN A 145 -1.46 -6.05 -72.89
C GLN A 145 -1.13 -5.88 -74.38
N ILE A 146 0.14 -6.03 -74.76
CA ILE A 146 0.61 -5.98 -76.15
C ILE A 146 -0.07 -7.07 -76.98
N SER A 147 -0.06 -8.31 -76.48
CA SER A 147 -0.73 -9.46 -77.13
C SER A 147 -2.23 -9.22 -77.29
N ARG A 148 -2.88 -8.61 -76.30
CA ARG A 148 -4.30 -8.24 -76.37
C ARG A 148 -4.58 -7.16 -77.40
N ASN A 149 -3.70 -6.16 -77.52
CA ASN A 149 -3.81 -5.13 -78.55
C ASN A 149 -3.64 -5.72 -79.95
N TYR A 150 -2.66 -6.60 -80.17
CA TYR A 150 -2.50 -7.30 -81.44
C TYR A 150 -3.76 -8.09 -81.81
N MET A 151 -4.28 -8.89 -80.87
CA MET A 151 -5.50 -9.67 -81.05
C MET A 151 -6.70 -8.78 -81.40
N ARG A 152 -6.84 -7.61 -80.75
CA ARG A 152 -7.91 -6.66 -81.04
C ARG A 152 -7.78 -6.06 -82.44
N ASN A 153 -6.55 -5.76 -82.87
CA ASN A 153 -6.27 -5.13 -84.16
C ASN A 153 -6.40 -6.11 -85.34
N THR A 154 -6.06 -7.39 -85.14
CA THR A 154 -6.13 -8.43 -86.18
C THR A 154 -7.47 -9.18 -86.21
N SER A 155 -8.30 -9.03 -85.18
CA SER A 155 -9.60 -9.68 -85.12
C SER A 155 -10.59 -9.07 -86.11
N ARG A 156 -11.20 -9.92 -86.94
CA ARG A 156 -12.31 -9.56 -87.83
C ARG A 156 -13.60 -9.19 -87.06
N PHE A 157 -13.73 -9.66 -85.82
CA PHE A 157 -14.93 -9.50 -84.99
C PHE A 157 -14.62 -8.68 -83.72
N PRO A 158 -15.61 -7.96 -83.16
CA PRO A 158 -15.38 -7.15 -81.96
C PRO A 158 -14.98 -8.04 -80.78
N VAL A 159 -13.77 -7.82 -80.25
CA VAL A 159 -13.27 -8.53 -79.07
C VAL A 159 -14.02 -8.02 -77.83
N PRO A 160 -14.69 -8.89 -77.05
CA PRO A 160 -15.40 -8.48 -75.85
C PRO A 160 -14.44 -7.85 -74.83
N LYS A 161 -14.89 -6.73 -74.24
CA LYS A 161 -14.19 -6.12 -73.11
C LYS A 161 -14.32 -7.10 -71.94
N GLN A 162 -13.20 -7.42 -71.29
CA GLN A 162 -13.26 -8.27 -70.10
C GLN A 162 -14.05 -7.53 -69.02
N GLU A 163 -15.14 -8.14 -68.58
CA GLU A 163 -15.80 -7.74 -67.34
C GLU A 163 -14.78 -7.89 -66.22
N LYS A 164 -14.57 -6.82 -65.45
CA LYS A 164 -13.80 -6.92 -64.22
C LYS A 164 -14.56 -7.87 -63.32
N LEU A 165 -14.16 -9.14 -63.26
CA LEU A 165 -14.57 -10.04 -62.17
C LEU A 165 -14.26 -9.28 -60.89
N GLY A 166 -15.34 -8.76 -60.28
CA GLY A 166 -15.25 -7.79 -59.22
C GLY A 166 -14.34 -8.30 -58.13
N ASN A 167 -13.56 -7.38 -57.54
CA ASN A 167 -12.74 -7.61 -56.37
C ASN A 167 -13.41 -8.63 -55.44
N VAL A 168 -12.96 -9.89 -55.48
CA VAL A 168 -13.22 -10.83 -54.40
C VAL A 168 -12.50 -10.21 -53.23
N LYS A 169 -13.27 -9.50 -52.41
CA LYS A 169 -12.81 -8.83 -51.20
C LYS A 169 -12.02 -9.89 -50.44
N ASN A 170 -10.69 -9.76 -50.43
CA ASN A 170 -9.82 -10.53 -49.56
C ASN A 170 -10.45 -10.44 -48.17
N SER A 171 -10.98 -11.57 -47.70
CA SER A 171 -11.58 -11.69 -46.39
C SER A 171 -10.57 -11.12 -45.39
N LYS A 172 -11.04 -10.17 -44.58
CA LYS A 172 -10.27 -9.48 -43.54
C LYS A 172 -9.28 -10.45 -42.88
N PRO A 173 -8.00 -10.11 -42.72
CA PRO A 173 -7.08 -10.98 -41.99
C PRO A 173 -7.67 -11.22 -40.59
N LEU A 174 -7.75 -12.49 -40.20
CA LEU A 174 -8.24 -12.89 -38.88
C LEU A 174 -7.40 -12.17 -37.84
N ARG A 175 -8.00 -11.19 -37.15
CA ARG A 175 -7.34 -10.38 -36.12
C ARG A 175 -7.02 -11.29 -34.94
N THR A 176 -5.82 -11.84 -34.91
CA THR A 176 -5.29 -12.48 -33.71
C THR A 176 -5.01 -11.38 -32.70
N THR A 177 -5.89 -11.26 -31.71
CA THR A 177 -5.67 -10.43 -30.53
C THR A 177 -4.51 -11.04 -29.75
N ARG A 178 -3.28 -10.54 -29.99
CA ARG A 178 -2.20 -10.74 -29.03
C ARG A 178 -2.53 -9.90 -27.82
N ASN A 179 -3.08 -10.56 -26.79
CA ASN A 179 -3.12 -10.01 -25.45
C ASN A 179 -1.70 -10.06 -24.90
N THR A 180 -0.89 -9.07 -25.25
CA THR A 180 0.33 -8.75 -24.51
C THR A 180 -0.10 -7.80 -23.40
N GLN A 181 -0.44 -8.35 -22.24
CA GLN A 181 -0.45 -7.58 -21.00
C GLN A 181 1.02 -7.33 -20.65
N SER A 182 1.45 -6.09 -20.86
CA SER A 182 2.67 -5.56 -20.27
C SER A 182 2.36 -5.12 -18.84
N SER A 183 3.00 -5.76 -17.88
CA SER A 183 3.30 -5.23 -16.55
C SER A 183 4.77 -5.46 -16.28
#